data_AF-A0A538HCR1-F1
#
_entry.id   AF-A0A538HCR1-F1
#
_cell.length_a   1.000
_cell.length_b   1.000
_cell.length_c   1.000
_cell.angle_alpha   90.00
_cell.angle_beta   90.00
_cell.angle_gamma   90.00
#
_symmetry.space_group_name_H-M   'P 1'
#
loop_
_entity.id
_entity.type
_entity.pdbx_description
1 polymer ?
#
loop_
_entity_poly.entity_id
_entity_poly.type
_entity_poly.pdbx_seq_one_letter_code
_entity_poly.pdbx_strand_id
1 'polypeptide(L)'
;QASHEVLAAAAEEARANPPQPPELSGRADEMLLNGAYLVRRDDGRLAEAVAELESRFGPRGVTYELTGPWPPYNFVPPEVVGT
;
A
#
# COMPACT_ATOMS: atom_id res chain seq x y z
N GLN A 1 -2.68 4.35 10.46
CA GLN A 1 -1.98 5.64 10.22
C GLN A 1 -0.47 5.46 10.28
N ALA A 2 0.12 5.01 11.40
CA ALA A 2 1.57 4.82 11.52
C ALA A 2 2.23 3.93 10.43
N SER A 3 1.62 2.80 10.06
CA SER A 3 2.15 1.94 8.98
C SER A 3 2.18 2.65 7.63
N HIS A 4 1.18 3.50 7.35
CA HIS A 4 1.13 4.24 6.09
C HIS A 4 2.24 5.29 6.03
N GLU A 5 2.52 5.98 7.13
CA GLU A 5 3.57 7.00 7.20
C GLU A 5 4.95 6.40 6.95
N VAL A 6 5.25 5.24 7.55
CA VAL A 6 6.50 4.52 7.34
C VAL A 6 6.66 4.11 5.87
N LEU A 7 5.62 3.56 5.25
CA LEU A 7 5.65 3.14 3.85
C LEU A 7 5.70 4.33 2.88
N ALA A 8 5.02 5.43 3.20
CA ALA A 8 5.05 6.66 2.42
C ALA A 8 6.44 7.30 2.39
N ALA A 9 7.18 7.24 3.49
CA ALA A 9 8.56 7.73 3.55
C ALA A 9 9.54 6.90 2.67
N ALA A 10 9.16 5.68 2.30
CA ALA A 10 9.94 4.79 1.44
C ALA A 10 9.52 4.87 -0.05
N ALA A 11 8.58 5.74 -0.40
CA ALA A 11 8.03 5.88 -1.75
C ALA A 11 8.24 7.29 -2.31
N GLU A 12 8.21 7.42 -3.64
CA GLU A 12 8.21 8.73 -4.33
C GLU A 12 6.86 9.44 -4.17
N GLU A 13 5.78 8.65 -4.15
CA GLU A 13 4.43 9.13 -3.92
C GLU A 13 3.61 8.04 -3.21
N ALA A 14 2.65 8.45 -2.36
CA ALA A 14 1.80 7.53 -1.62
C ALA A 14 0.33 7.96 -1.67
N ARG A 15 -0.57 6.98 -1.73
CA ARG A 15 -2.02 7.16 -1.65
C ARG A 15 -2.60 6.16 -0.65
N ALA A 16 -3.40 6.65 0.29
CA ALA A 16 -4.24 5.81 1.13
C ALA A 16 -5.64 5.72 0.52
N ASN A 17 -6.02 4.52 0.11
CA ASN A 17 -7.32 4.23 -0.46
C ASN A 17 -8.28 3.76 0.64
N PRO A 18 -9.60 3.84 0.41
CA PRO A 18 -10.57 3.20 1.29
C PRO A 18 -10.24 1.71 1.45
N PRO A 19 -10.22 1.17 2.69
CA PRO A 19 -10.14 -0.27 2.91
C PRO A 19 -11.25 -1.00 2.15
N GLN A 20 -10.92 -2.13 1.54
CA GLN A 20 -11.92 -2.91 0.82
C GLN A 20 -12.80 -3.68 1.82
N PRO A 21 -14.12 -3.73 1.60
CA PRO A 21 -15.02 -4.52 2.41
C PRO A 21 -14.65 -6.02 2.38
N PRO A 22 -14.75 -6.75 3.50
CA PRO A 22 -14.47 -8.19 3.55
C PRO A 22 -15.28 -9.01 2.55
N GLU A 23 -16.49 -8.56 2.21
CA GLU A 23 -17.40 -9.24 1.29
C GLU A 23 -16.86 -9.29 -0.15
N LEU A 24 -15.91 -8.40 -0.49
CA LEU A 24 -15.29 -8.31 -1.82
C LEU A 24 -13.91 -9.00 -1.90
N SER A 25 -13.25 -9.26 -0.76
CA SER A 25 -11.88 -9.81 -0.72
C SER A 25 -11.83 -11.33 -0.55
N GLY A 26 -12.94 -11.96 -0.12
CA GLY A 26 -13.00 -13.39 0.19
C GLY A 26 -12.18 -13.80 1.42
N ARG A 27 -11.64 -12.83 2.18
CA ARG A 27 -10.89 -13.05 3.43
C ARG A 27 -11.74 -12.62 4.62
N ALA A 28 -11.69 -13.41 5.69
CA ALA A 28 -12.39 -13.11 6.94
C ALA A 28 -11.70 -11.99 7.74
N ASP A 29 -10.50 -11.58 7.33
CA ASP A 29 -9.67 -10.62 8.04
C ASP A 29 -10.04 -9.17 7.70
N GLU A 30 -10.02 -8.31 8.72
CA GLU A 30 -10.25 -6.87 8.56
C GLU A 30 -9.09 -6.21 7.81
N MET A 31 -9.40 -5.49 6.73
CA MET A 31 -8.39 -4.70 6.02
C MET A 31 -8.11 -3.40 6.78
N LEU A 32 -6.93 -3.31 7.40
CA LEU A 32 -6.50 -2.13 8.16
C LEU A 32 -5.92 -1.01 7.28
N LEU A 33 -5.36 -1.36 6.12
CA LEU A 33 -4.70 -0.43 5.22
C LEU A 33 -4.80 -0.92 3.77
N ASN A 34 -5.34 -0.06 2.90
CA ASN A 34 -5.25 -0.20 1.45
C ASN A 34 -4.39 0.94 0.92
N GLY A 35 -3.10 0.69 0.66
CA GLY A 35 -2.14 1.72 0.25
C GLY A 35 -1.55 1.45 -1.12
N ALA A 36 -1.38 2.49 -1.92
CA ALA A 36 -0.59 2.46 -3.15
C ALA A 36 0.67 3.32 -2.96
N TYR A 37 1.83 2.77 -3.36
CA TYR A 37 3.14 3.40 -3.20
C TYR A 37 3.88 3.38 -4.53
N LEU A 38 4.24 4.55 -5.05
CA LEU A 38 5.02 4.69 -6.28
C LEU A 38 6.49 4.58 -5.93
N VAL A 39 7.17 3.57 -6.49
CA VAL A 39 8.59 3.33 -6.24
C VAL A 39 9.37 3.30 -7.55
N ARG A 40 10.67 3.57 -7.45
CA ARG A 40 11.58 3.33 -8.58
C ARG A 40 11.75 1.82 -8.77
N ARG A 41 11.90 1.37 -10.02
CA ARG A 41 11.89 -0.05 -10.38
C ARG A 41 12.90 -0.93 -9.62
N ASP A 42 14.06 -0.36 -9.30
CA ASP A 42 15.17 -1.08 -8.66
C ASP A 42 15.39 -0.62 -7.20
N ASP A 43 14.38 -0.02 -6.57
CA ASP A 43 14.45 0.47 -5.19
C ASP A 43 13.76 -0.50 -4.21
N GLY A 44 14.55 -1.06 -3.28
CA GLY A 44 14.10 -2.02 -2.28
C GLY A 44 13.52 -1.42 -1.00
N ARG A 45 13.60 -0.09 -0.81
CA ARG A 45 13.23 0.57 0.46
C ARG A 45 11.82 0.26 0.92
N LEU A 46 10.85 0.16 -0.01
CA LEU A 46 9.47 -0.17 0.35
C LEU A 46 9.36 -1.61 0.89
N ALA A 47 10.06 -2.57 0.30
CA ALA A 47 10.05 -3.96 0.76
C ALA A 47 10.73 -4.09 2.13
N GLU A 48 11.82 -3.37 2.36
CA GLU A 48 12.50 -3.30 3.66
C GLU A 48 11.58 -2.70 4.73
N ALA A 49 10.89 -1.60 4.42
CA ALA A 49 9.93 -0.98 5.32
C ALA A 49 8.74 -1.91 5.65
N VAL A 50 8.24 -2.68 4.67
CA VAL A 50 7.24 -3.72 4.93
C VAL A 50 7.77 -4.79 5.88
N ALA A 51 8.98 -5.30 5.64
CA ALA A 51 9.59 -6.32 6.49
C ALA A 51 9.79 -5.82 7.94
N GLU A 52 10.18 -4.56 8.13
CA GLU A 52 10.27 -3.94 9.45
C GLU A 52 8.90 -3.91 10.16
N LEU A 53 7.86 -3.48 9.44
CA LEU A 53 6.50 -3.41 9.96
C LEU A 53 5.93 -4.80 10.28
N GLU A 54 6.19 -5.80 9.44
CA GLU A 54 5.85 -7.21 9.70
C GLU A 54 6.52 -7.73 10.96
N SER A 55 7.82 -7.46 11.14
CA SER A 55 8.55 -7.85 12.36
C SER A 55 7.93 -7.22 13.60
N ARG A 56 7.51 -5.95 13.51
CA ARG A 56 6.95 -5.18 14.62
C ARG A 56 5.51 -5.55 14.98
N PHE A 57 4.65 -5.78 13.98
CA PHE A 57 3.21 -5.94 14.15
C PHE A 57 2.71 -7.37 13.88
N GLY A 58 3.49 -8.23 13.22
CA GLY A 58 3.22 -9.64 13.02
C GLY A 58 2.91 -10.39 14.33
N PRO A 59 3.71 -10.23 15.41
CA PRO A 59 3.39 -10.81 16.72
C PRO A 59 2.07 -10.34 17.34
N ARG A 60 1.46 -9.29 16.79
CA ARG A 60 0.16 -8.74 17.20
C ARG A 60 -0.98 -9.13 16.25
N GLY A 61 -0.72 -10.02 15.30
CA GLY A 61 -1.72 -10.52 14.34
C GLY A 61 -1.90 -9.66 13.09
N VAL A 62 -1.00 -8.71 12.81
CA VAL A 62 -1.07 -7.91 11.57
C VAL A 62 -0.21 -8.55 10.49
N THR A 63 -0.81 -8.79 9.32
CA THR A 63 -0.09 -9.22 8.12
C THR A 63 0.02 -8.06 7.14
N TYR A 64 1.11 -8.03 6.37
CA TYR A 64 1.30 -7.10 5.27
C TYR A 64 1.37 -7.90 3.97
N GLU A 65 0.83 -7.35 2.89
CA GLU A 65 0.83 -8.01 1.59
C GLU A 65 1.24 -7.00 0.51
N LEU A 66 2.37 -7.26 -0.13
CA LEU A 66 2.79 -6.53 -1.32
C LEU A 66 2.34 -7.30 -2.56
N THR A 67 1.43 -6.70 -3.33
CA THR A 67 0.82 -7.36 -4.50
C THR A 67 1.42 -6.91 -5.84
N GLY A 68 2.28 -5.89 -5.85
CA GLY A 68 2.88 -5.32 -7.06
C GLY A 68 4.10 -6.09 -7.60
N PRO A 69 4.80 -5.52 -8.59
CA PRO A 69 4.57 -4.19 -9.18
C PRO A 69 3.37 -4.17 -10.14
N TRP A 70 2.56 -3.12 -10.04
CA TRP A 70 1.45 -2.83 -10.95
C TRP A 70 1.74 -1.57 -11.78
N PRO A 71 1.09 -1.38 -12.94
CA PRO A 71 1.09 -0.07 -13.58
C PRO A 71 0.54 1.00 -12.61
N PRO A 72 1.01 2.27 -12.71
CA PRO A 72 0.78 3.29 -11.68
C PRO A 72 -0.62 3.93 -11.75
N TYR A 73 -1.68 3.13 -11.91
CA TYR A 73 -3.06 3.60 -12.09
C TYR A 73 -3.56 4.52 -10.95
N ASN A 74 -3.06 4.32 -9.72
CA ASN A 74 -3.39 5.17 -8.56
C ASN A 74 -2.77 6.58 -8.63
N PHE A 75 -1.89 6.84 -9.60
CA PHE A 75 -1.10 8.08 -9.71
C PHE A 75 -1.33 8.79 -11.05
N VAL A 76 -2.20 8.27 -11.92
CA VAL A 76 -2.57 8.93 -13.16
C VAL A 76 -3.69 9.94 -12.87
N PRO A 77 -3.55 11.21 -13.23
CA PRO A 77 -4.63 12.17 -13.09
C PRO A 77 -5.83 11.76 -13.96
N PRO A 78 -7.07 12.10 -13.55
CA PRO A 78 -8.24 11.88 -14.40
C PRO A 78 -8.05 12.63 -15.74
N GLU A 79 -8.46 11.99 -16.83
CA GLU A 79 -8.40 12.60 -18.17
C GLU A 79 -9.15 13.94 -18.16
N VAL A 80 -8.47 15.01 -18.58
CA VAL A 80 -9.11 16.29 -18.83
C VAL A 80 -9.84 16.18 -20.16
N VAL A 81 -11.15 15.92 -20.10
CA VAL A 81 -12.01 16.06 -21.28
C VAL A 81 -12.04 17.55 -21.63
N GLY A 82 -11.36 17.92 -22.70
CA GLY A 82 -11.33 19.30 -23.20
C GLY A 82 -12.74 19.75 -23.58
N THR A 83 -13.21 20.81 -22.91
CA THR A 83 -14.39 21.61 -23.31
C THR A 83 -14.03 22.62 -24.39
#